data_AF-A0A1G2F369-F1
#
_entry.id   AF-A0A1G2F369-F1
#
_cell.length_a   1.000
_cell.length_b   1.000
_cell.length_c   1.000
_cell.angle_alpha   90.00
_cell.angle_beta   90.00
_cell.angle_gamma   90.00
#
_symmetry.space_group_name_H-M   'P 1'
#
loop_
_entity.id
_entity.type
_entity.pdbx_description
1 polymer ?
#
loop_
_entity_poly.entity_id
_entity_poly.type
_entity_poly.pdbx_seq_one_letter_code
_entity_poly.pdbx_strand_id
1 'polypeptide(L)'
;MDIEGIILKKLGKNKKIKAADIVKASGFSRAYINRFFQKLKNEGRIILLGRANKAYYVPADKKTVARARSLILSVRKILQNKNLSEDLVLDQIKRETGIFFNLPQNISNIIDYAFSEMLNNAIEHSKSLKIEIRAQRSAAGVVFEVRDWGVGIFNNIKKKRKLKNEFEAIQDLLKGKQTTSPREHTGEGIFFTSKAGNMLAIQSSRKKLIFNNILDDIFIKEAEKTIGTKVIFQIELKSKRNLAGIFKRYSDKAFSFAKTETKVFLYKIDTDFISRSQARRIVSGLDKFKNIVLDFKSVDTVGQAFADEIFRVWQRSHPDIKIEYRNANKNIEFMIKRAARPAS
;
A
#
# COMPACT_ATOMS: atom_id res chain seq x y z
N MET A 1 31.85 -43.94 -3.08
CA MET A 1 31.63 -43.27 -1.79
C MET A 1 30.20 -42.74 -1.76
N ASP A 2 29.41 -43.07 -0.74
CA ASP A 2 28.02 -42.64 -0.62
C ASP A 2 27.93 -41.18 -0.15
N ILE A 3 27.85 -40.24 -1.10
CA ILE A 3 27.78 -38.81 -0.82
C ILE A 3 26.43 -38.42 -0.19
N GLU A 4 25.33 -39.06 -0.58
CA GLU A 4 24.00 -38.77 -0.02
C GLU A 4 23.94 -39.17 1.45
N GLY A 5 24.44 -40.36 1.80
CA GLY A 5 24.57 -40.81 3.18
C GLY A 5 25.45 -39.88 4.02
N ILE A 6 26.57 -39.38 3.47
CA ILE A 6 27.42 -38.39 4.17
C ILE A 6 26.65 -37.10 4.43
N ILE A 7 25.93 -36.57 3.43
CA ILE A 7 25.12 -35.35 3.56
C ILE A 7 24.09 -35.52 4.68
N LEU A 8 23.32 -36.60 4.66
CA LEU A 8 22.25 -36.85 5.61
C LEU A 8 22.77 -37.13 7.01
N LYS A 9 23.85 -37.90 7.14
CA LYS A 9 24.51 -38.17 8.44
C LYS A 9 25.04 -36.88 9.06
N LYS A 10 25.63 -35.99 8.26
CA LYS A 10 26.16 -34.71 8.73
C LYS A 10 25.03 -33.72 9.08
N LEU A 11 23.93 -33.73 8.33
CA LEU A 11 22.71 -33.00 8.67
C LEU A 11 22.07 -33.49 9.97
N GLY A 12 22.05 -34.81 10.21
CA GLY A 12 21.57 -35.40 11.45
C GLY A 12 22.37 -34.93 12.68
N LYS A 13 23.69 -34.77 12.54
CA LYS A 13 24.56 -34.27 13.62
C LYS A 13 24.47 -32.75 13.81
N ASN A 14 24.54 -31.96 12.73
CA ASN A 14 24.77 -30.52 12.83
C ASN A 14 23.51 -29.67 12.62
N LYS A 15 22.35 -30.28 12.28
CA LYS A 15 21.07 -29.65 11.92
C LYS A 15 21.09 -28.66 10.74
N LYS A 16 22.26 -28.12 10.38
CA LYS A 16 22.55 -27.28 9.22
C LYS A 16 23.95 -27.56 8.68
N ILE A 17 24.13 -27.56 7.36
CA ILE A 17 25.44 -27.73 6.71
C ILE A 17 25.58 -26.84 5.47
N LYS A 18 26.79 -26.46 5.08
CA LYS A 18 27.09 -25.83 3.78
C LYS A 18 27.64 -26.86 2.81
N ALA A 19 27.52 -26.59 1.50
CA ALA A 19 28.15 -27.43 0.48
C ALA A 19 29.68 -27.56 0.68
N ALA A 20 30.32 -26.49 1.18
CA ALA A 20 31.74 -26.47 1.52
C ALA A 20 32.12 -27.50 2.62
N ASP A 21 31.21 -27.80 3.55
CA ASP A 21 31.46 -28.76 4.63
C ASP A 21 31.53 -30.20 4.12
N ILE A 22 30.87 -30.48 2.99
CA ILE A 22 30.90 -31.77 2.32
C ILE A 22 32.10 -31.86 1.40
N VAL A 23 32.40 -30.80 0.64
CA VAL A 23 33.63 -30.70 -0.17
C VAL A 23 34.86 -30.96 0.69
N LYS A 24 34.96 -30.32 1.87
CA LYS A 24 36.07 -30.57 2.82
C LYS A 24 36.13 -31.99 3.36
N ALA A 25 34.99 -32.65 3.50
CA ALA A 25 34.91 -34.00 4.08
C ALA A 25 35.10 -35.12 3.06
N SER A 26 34.82 -34.85 1.78
CA SER A 26 34.84 -35.86 0.72
C SER A 26 35.95 -35.66 -0.30
N GLY A 27 36.61 -34.49 -0.33
CA GLY A 27 37.67 -34.17 -1.30
C GLY A 27 37.20 -33.91 -2.74
N PHE A 28 35.92 -34.13 -3.04
CA PHE A 28 35.35 -33.95 -4.38
C PHE A 28 35.09 -32.49 -4.74
N SER A 29 35.04 -32.21 -6.05
CA SER A 29 34.74 -30.87 -6.56
C SER A 29 33.35 -30.38 -6.12
N ARG A 30 33.22 -29.07 -5.97
CA ARG A 30 31.95 -28.44 -5.57
C ARG A 30 30.82 -28.69 -6.56
N ALA A 31 31.14 -28.78 -7.85
CA ALA A 31 30.17 -29.10 -8.90
C ALA A 31 29.59 -30.50 -8.74
N TYR A 32 30.45 -31.48 -8.43
CA TYR A 32 30.03 -32.86 -8.17
C TYR A 32 29.13 -32.96 -6.93
N ILE A 33 29.54 -32.34 -5.81
CA ILE A 33 28.76 -32.32 -4.57
C ILE A 33 27.40 -31.62 -4.74
N ASN A 34 27.36 -30.52 -5.50
CA ASN A 34 26.11 -29.80 -5.75
C ASN A 34 25.06 -30.64 -6.48
N ARG A 35 25.46 -31.61 -7.33
CA ARG A 35 24.49 -32.51 -7.99
C ARG A 35 23.69 -33.32 -6.96
N PHE A 36 24.35 -33.85 -5.93
CA PHE A 36 23.68 -34.59 -4.85
C PHE A 36 22.79 -33.70 -3.99
N PHE A 37 23.22 -32.47 -3.69
CA PHE A 37 22.36 -31.50 -3.01
C PHE A 37 21.11 -31.16 -3.83
N GLN A 38 21.23 -31.01 -5.15
CA GLN A 38 20.06 -30.78 -6.01
C GLN A 38 19.15 -32.00 -6.06
N LYS A 39 19.71 -33.22 -6.13
CA LYS A 39 18.94 -34.47 -6.07
C LYS A 39 18.14 -34.57 -4.77
N LEU A 40 18.80 -34.45 -3.61
CA LEU A 40 18.14 -34.51 -2.30
C LEU A 40 17.11 -33.37 -2.08
N LYS A 41 17.33 -32.21 -2.71
CA LYS A 41 16.37 -31.09 -2.71
C LYS A 41 15.15 -31.41 -3.57
N ASN A 42 15.34 -31.99 -4.76
CA ASN A 42 14.27 -32.40 -5.65
C ASN A 42 13.43 -33.54 -5.04
N GLU A 43 14.07 -34.45 -4.30
CA GLU A 43 13.41 -35.49 -3.51
C GLU A 43 12.71 -34.95 -2.24
N GLY A 44 12.82 -33.65 -1.95
CA GLY A 44 12.19 -33.02 -0.80
C GLY A 44 12.79 -33.45 0.55
N ARG A 45 14.01 -33.99 0.57
CA ARG A 45 14.67 -34.48 1.80
C ARG A 45 15.41 -33.38 2.55
N ILE A 46 15.82 -32.33 1.85
CA ILE A 46 16.55 -31.18 2.40
C ILE A 46 16.08 -29.86 1.79
N ILE A 47 16.26 -28.76 2.52
CA ILE A 47 15.94 -27.40 2.04
C ILE A 47 17.18 -26.52 2.06
N LEU A 48 17.38 -25.75 0.98
CA LEU A 48 18.40 -24.71 0.88
C LEU A 48 17.86 -23.38 1.44
N LEU A 49 18.62 -22.77 2.34
CA LEU A 49 18.30 -21.51 3.00
C LEU A 49 19.45 -20.53 2.85
N GLY A 50 19.13 -19.23 2.77
CA GLY A 50 20.11 -18.18 2.50
C GLY A 50 20.46 -18.06 1.00
N ARG A 51 21.29 -17.08 0.66
CA ARG A 51 21.76 -16.83 -0.72
C ARG A 51 23.28 -16.71 -0.73
N ALA A 52 23.88 -17.07 -1.87
CA ALA A 52 25.32 -17.00 -2.11
C ALA A 52 26.13 -17.59 -0.93
N ASN A 53 26.98 -16.79 -0.31
CA ASN A 53 27.97 -17.21 0.70
C ASN A 53 27.32 -17.59 2.05
N LYS A 54 26.06 -17.17 2.24
CA LYS A 54 25.22 -17.47 3.41
C LYS A 54 24.30 -18.68 3.17
N ALA A 55 24.42 -19.36 2.02
CA ALA A 55 23.58 -20.50 1.72
C ALA A 55 23.97 -21.74 2.55
N TYR A 56 22.99 -22.40 3.18
CA TYR A 56 23.14 -23.65 3.94
C TYR A 56 21.91 -24.54 3.77
N TYR A 57 22.07 -25.84 3.98
CA TYR A 57 21.05 -26.86 3.87
C TYR A 57 20.59 -27.35 5.24
N VAL A 58 19.32 -27.68 5.38
CA VAL A 58 18.70 -28.27 6.58
C VAL A 58 17.82 -29.48 6.21
N PRO A 59 17.52 -30.41 7.13
CA PRO A 59 16.54 -31.46 6.90
C PRO A 59 15.15 -30.89 6.58
N ALA A 60 14.40 -31.56 5.71
CA ALA A 60 13.04 -31.17 5.34
C ALA A 60 11.96 -31.63 6.35
N ASP A 61 12.30 -31.76 7.64
CA ASP A 61 11.30 -32.05 8.67
C ASP A 61 10.47 -30.79 8.98
N LYS A 62 9.16 -30.95 9.25
CA LYS A 62 8.23 -29.82 9.42
C LYS A 62 8.71 -28.78 10.46
N LYS A 63 9.36 -29.20 11.55
CA LYS A 63 9.83 -28.30 12.62
C LYS A 63 11.06 -27.50 12.17
N THR A 64 12.02 -28.13 11.52
CA THR A 64 13.24 -27.48 11.02
C THR A 64 12.92 -26.55 9.87
N VAL A 65 12.00 -26.93 8.98
CA VAL A 65 11.51 -26.06 7.90
C VAL A 65 10.79 -24.84 8.45
N ALA A 66 9.93 -24.99 9.47
CA ALA A 66 9.29 -23.86 10.12
C ALA A 66 10.32 -22.93 10.81
N ARG A 67 11.29 -23.49 11.54
CA ARG A 67 12.35 -22.72 12.22
C ARG A 67 13.30 -22.02 11.24
N ALA A 68 13.57 -22.65 10.11
CA ALA A 68 14.35 -22.08 9.03
C ALA A 68 13.66 -20.86 8.40
N ARG A 69 12.37 -21.01 8.09
CA ARG A 69 11.54 -19.94 7.53
C ARG A 69 11.42 -18.78 8.51
N SER A 70 11.24 -19.04 9.80
CA SER A 70 11.11 -17.99 10.82
C SER A 70 12.31 -17.04 10.89
N LEU A 71 13.49 -17.46 10.43
CA LEU A 71 14.70 -16.64 10.38
C LEU A 71 14.77 -15.73 9.14
N ILE A 72 13.95 -15.98 8.12
CA ILE A 72 13.91 -15.19 6.89
C ILE A 72 12.89 -14.07 7.07
N LEU A 73 13.38 -12.93 7.59
CA LEU A 73 12.56 -11.74 7.88
C LEU A 73 12.60 -10.68 6.78
N SER A 74 13.17 -11.00 5.61
CA SER A 74 13.12 -10.11 4.45
C SER A 74 13.08 -10.89 3.13
N VAL A 75 12.46 -10.27 2.13
CA VAL A 75 12.33 -10.84 0.79
C VAL A 75 12.45 -9.73 -0.26
N ARG A 76 13.02 -10.10 -1.39
CA ARG A 76 13.03 -9.31 -2.62
C ARG A 76 12.73 -10.24 -3.80
N LYS A 77 11.68 -9.92 -4.55
CA LYS A 77 11.25 -10.63 -5.77
C LYS A 77 11.09 -9.62 -6.90
N ILE A 78 11.49 -10.01 -8.10
CA ILE A 78 11.18 -9.30 -9.35
C ILE A 78 10.32 -10.26 -10.15
N LEU A 79 9.08 -9.85 -10.43
CA LEU A 79 8.07 -10.63 -11.13
C LEU A 79 7.93 -10.13 -12.55
N GLN A 80 7.65 -11.03 -13.50
CA GLN A 80 7.19 -10.64 -14.83
C GLN A 80 5.70 -10.38 -14.74
N ASN A 81 5.23 -9.23 -15.22
CA ASN A 81 3.82 -8.86 -15.16
C ASN A 81 3.02 -9.54 -16.29
N LYS A 82 2.93 -10.87 -16.21
CA LYS A 82 2.19 -11.72 -17.14
C LYS A 82 1.53 -12.83 -16.36
N ASN A 83 0.19 -12.88 -16.39
CA ASN A 83 -0.63 -13.86 -15.65
C ASN A 83 -0.26 -13.91 -14.16
N LEU A 84 -0.03 -12.74 -13.55
CA LEU A 84 0.20 -12.65 -12.10
C LEU A 84 -1.14 -12.59 -11.37
N SER A 85 -1.16 -13.21 -10.19
CA SER A 85 -2.26 -13.17 -9.23
C SER A 85 -1.68 -12.77 -7.88
N GLU A 86 -2.21 -11.71 -7.28
CA GLU A 86 -1.68 -11.10 -6.06
C GLU A 86 -1.74 -12.04 -4.85
N ASP A 87 -2.82 -12.82 -4.75
CA ASP A 87 -3.05 -13.84 -3.73
C ASP A 87 -1.97 -14.95 -3.79
N LEU A 88 -1.71 -15.50 -4.98
CA LEU A 88 -0.70 -16.54 -5.19
C LEU A 88 0.71 -16.04 -4.83
N VAL A 89 1.01 -14.79 -5.18
CA VAL A 89 2.29 -14.15 -4.85
C VAL A 89 2.41 -13.97 -3.34
N LEU A 90 1.38 -13.44 -2.67
CA LEU A 90 1.39 -13.25 -1.22
C LEU A 90 1.56 -14.59 -0.49
N ASP A 91 0.79 -15.59 -0.89
CA ASP A 91 0.85 -16.96 -0.36
C ASP A 91 2.23 -17.59 -0.54
N GLN A 92 2.86 -17.38 -1.69
CA GLN A 92 4.24 -17.82 -1.92
C GLN A 92 5.19 -17.15 -0.92
N ILE A 93 5.08 -15.84 -0.70
CA ILE A 93 5.96 -15.13 0.26
C ILE A 93 5.71 -15.63 1.69
N LYS A 94 4.45 -15.86 2.08
CA LYS A 94 4.09 -16.47 3.37
C LYS A 94 4.70 -17.87 3.53
N ARG A 95 4.71 -18.67 2.47
CA ARG A 95 5.34 -20.01 2.45
C ARG A 95 6.87 -19.97 2.48
N GLU A 96 7.50 -18.93 1.97
CA GLU A 96 8.97 -18.86 1.87
C GLU A 96 9.64 -18.11 3.03
N THR A 97 8.89 -17.31 3.80
CA THR A 97 9.45 -16.38 4.78
C THR A 97 8.80 -16.47 6.16
N GLY A 98 9.48 -15.92 7.16
CA GLY A 98 9.00 -15.76 8.54
C GLY A 98 8.38 -14.39 8.81
N ILE A 99 8.27 -13.54 7.78
CA ILE A 99 7.75 -12.16 7.90
C ILE A 99 6.37 -12.17 8.56
N PHE A 100 5.52 -13.13 8.23
CA PHE A 100 4.12 -13.18 8.68
C PHE A 100 3.87 -14.10 9.89
N PHE A 101 4.90 -14.68 10.50
CA PHE A 101 4.72 -15.67 11.57
C PHE A 101 4.29 -15.03 12.89
N ASN A 102 3.27 -15.58 13.55
CA ASN A 102 2.79 -15.10 14.85
C ASN A 102 2.52 -13.58 14.85
N LEU A 103 2.02 -13.04 13.74
CA LEU A 103 1.49 -11.67 13.73
C LEU A 103 0.15 -11.65 14.47
N PRO A 104 -0.18 -10.58 15.21
CA PRO A 104 -1.54 -10.40 15.70
C PRO A 104 -2.53 -10.41 14.52
N GLN A 105 -3.72 -10.99 14.73
CA GLN A 105 -4.67 -11.23 13.65
C GLN A 105 -5.06 -9.94 12.91
N ASN A 106 -5.27 -8.84 13.63
CA ASN A 106 -5.60 -7.55 13.03
C ASN A 106 -4.48 -7.04 12.12
N ILE A 107 -3.21 -7.27 12.49
CA ILE A 107 -2.03 -6.89 11.69
C ILE A 107 -1.92 -7.78 10.45
N SER A 108 -2.11 -9.10 10.60
CA SER A 108 -2.11 -10.02 9.45
C SER A 108 -3.16 -9.62 8.43
N ASN A 109 -4.40 -9.36 8.87
CA ASN A 109 -5.49 -8.97 7.98
C ASN A 109 -5.18 -7.64 7.25
N ILE A 110 -4.63 -6.65 7.97
CA ILE A 110 -4.24 -5.36 7.38
C ILE A 110 -3.19 -5.56 6.29
N ILE A 111 -2.16 -6.37 6.55
CA ILE A 111 -1.09 -6.58 5.57
C ILE A 111 -1.60 -7.36 4.37
N ASP A 112 -2.41 -8.40 4.59
CA ASP A 112 -2.97 -9.19 3.51
C ASP A 112 -3.79 -8.32 2.55
N TYR A 113 -4.70 -7.52 3.10
CA TYR A 113 -5.48 -6.57 2.32
C TYR A 113 -4.61 -5.54 1.60
N ALA A 114 -3.75 -4.82 2.34
CA ALA A 114 -2.94 -3.75 1.78
C ALA A 114 -1.97 -4.25 0.70
N PHE A 115 -1.35 -5.42 0.91
CA PHE A 115 -0.42 -6.00 -0.05
C PHE A 115 -1.14 -6.39 -1.34
N SER A 116 -2.25 -7.12 -1.23
CA SER A 116 -3.04 -7.55 -2.39
C SER A 116 -3.54 -6.35 -3.18
N GLU A 117 -4.12 -5.34 -2.52
CA GLU A 117 -4.58 -4.12 -3.18
C GLU A 117 -3.44 -3.40 -3.93
N MET A 118 -2.27 -3.23 -3.30
CA MET A 118 -1.17 -2.50 -3.94
C MET A 118 -0.52 -3.29 -5.07
N LEU A 119 -0.41 -4.61 -4.94
CA LEU A 119 0.10 -5.47 -6.00
C LEU A 119 -0.88 -5.56 -7.17
N ASN A 120 -2.18 -5.72 -6.91
CA ASN A 120 -3.20 -5.76 -7.94
C ASN A 120 -3.23 -4.46 -8.76
N ASN A 121 -3.20 -3.30 -8.08
CA ASN A 121 -3.07 -2.00 -8.75
C ASN A 121 -1.83 -1.93 -9.67
N ALA A 122 -0.70 -2.51 -9.26
CA ALA A 122 0.50 -2.56 -10.10
C ALA A 122 0.30 -3.51 -11.30
N ILE A 123 -0.34 -4.66 -11.11
CA ILE A 123 -0.62 -5.63 -12.18
C ILE A 123 -1.52 -5.01 -13.25
N GLU A 124 -2.66 -4.45 -12.84
CA GLU A 124 -3.74 -4.02 -13.73
C GLU A 124 -3.49 -2.67 -14.40
N HIS A 125 -2.85 -1.74 -13.70
CA HIS A 125 -2.82 -0.33 -14.13
C HIS A 125 -1.44 0.18 -14.54
N SER A 126 -0.35 -0.49 -14.14
CA SER A 126 1.00 0.02 -14.45
C SER A 126 1.34 -0.08 -15.94
N LYS A 127 0.87 -1.14 -16.63
CA LYS A 127 1.40 -1.58 -17.94
C LYS A 127 2.90 -1.85 -17.93
N SER A 128 3.50 -2.05 -16.76
CA SER A 128 4.92 -2.38 -16.65
C SER A 128 5.15 -3.84 -17.01
N LEU A 129 6.30 -4.14 -17.62
CA LEU A 129 6.72 -5.52 -17.89
C LEU A 129 7.11 -6.28 -16.62
N LYS A 130 7.55 -5.56 -15.58
CA LYS A 130 8.07 -6.15 -14.34
C LYS A 130 7.57 -5.40 -13.13
N ILE A 131 7.36 -6.13 -12.04
CA ILE A 131 7.00 -5.59 -10.73
C ILE A 131 8.02 -6.10 -9.70
N GLU A 132 8.59 -5.19 -8.93
CA GLU A 132 9.46 -5.52 -7.81
C GLU A 132 8.68 -5.46 -6.50
N ILE A 133 8.88 -6.49 -5.68
CA ILE A 133 8.32 -6.60 -4.35
C ILE A 133 9.46 -6.71 -3.37
N ARG A 134 9.41 -5.90 -2.32
CA ARG A 134 10.25 -6.04 -1.13
C ARG A 134 9.35 -6.12 0.09
N ALA A 135 9.64 -7.00 1.01
CA ALA A 135 9.00 -7.00 2.32
C ALA A 135 10.01 -7.32 3.39
N GLN A 136 9.83 -6.73 4.56
CA GLN A 136 10.69 -6.95 5.71
C GLN A 136 9.89 -6.85 7.00
N ARG A 137 10.32 -7.64 7.99
CA ARG A 137 9.86 -7.55 9.37
C ARG A 137 11.02 -7.18 10.28
N SER A 138 10.75 -6.26 11.18
CA SER A 138 11.62 -5.93 12.32
C SER A 138 10.87 -6.20 13.63
N ALA A 139 11.51 -5.88 14.76
CA ALA A 139 10.84 -5.89 16.06
C ALA A 139 9.72 -4.84 16.16
N ALA A 140 9.78 -3.77 15.36
CA ALA A 140 8.81 -2.67 15.40
C ALA A 140 7.55 -2.97 14.56
N GLY A 141 7.71 -3.60 13.39
CA GLY A 141 6.65 -3.68 12.42
C GLY A 141 6.99 -4.47 11.17
N VAL A 142 6.04 -4.46 10.23
CA VAL A 142 6.19 -4.98 8.88
C VAL A 142 6.15 -3.81 7.91
N VAL A 143 7.08 -3.83 6.95
CA VAL A 143 7.15 -2.88 5.84
C VAL A 143 7.17 -3.67 4.55
N PHE A 144 6.36 -3.27 3.57
CA PHE A 144 6.49 -3.76 2.21
C PHE A 144 6.55 -2.62 1.21
N GLU A 145 7.14 -2.91 0.05
CA GLU A 145 7.24 -2.06 -1.10
C GLU A 145 6.76 -2.83 -2.33
N VAL A 146 5.90 -2.18 -3.12
CA VAL A 146 5.52 -2.62 -4.46
C VAL A 146 5.98 -1.54 -5.43
N ARG A 147 6.78 -1.92 -6.41
CA ARG A 147 7.31 -1.00 -7.42
C ARG A 147 7.07 -1.53 -8.82
N ASP A 148 6.53 -0.68 -9.68
CA ASP A 148 6.46 -0.88 -11.12
C ASP A 148 7.30 0.17 -11.85
N TRP A 149 7.60 -0.08 -13.12
CA TRP A 149 8.25 0.87 -14.04
C TRP A 149 7.33 1.23 -15.21
N GLY A 150 6.05 1.33 -14.93
CA GLY A 150 5.00 1.57 -15.91
C GLY A 150 4.69 3.04 -16.13
N VAL A 151 3.44 3.32 -16.48
CA VAL A 151 2.92 4.67 -16.75
C VAL A 151 3.02 5.60 -15.54
N GLY A 152 2.93 5.02 -14.34
CA GLY A 152 2.89 5.76 -13.08
C GLY A 152 1.48 6.24 -12.72
N ILE A 153 1.12 6.08 -11.44
CA ILE A 153 -0.25 6.31 -10.95
C ILE A 153 -0.76 7.74 -11.22
N PHE A 154 0.03 8.78 -10.93
CA PHE A 154 -0.42 10.16 -11.11
C PHE A 154 -0.59 10.50 -12.59
N ASN A 155 0.30 10.00 -13.46
CA ASN A 155 0.17 10.19 -14.90
C ASN A 155 -1.02 9.42 -15.48
N ASN A 156 -1.28 8.20 -15.00
CA ASN A 156 -2.43 7.41 -15.40
C ASN A 156 -3.75 8.13 -15.05
N ILE A 157 -3.88 8.59 -13.79
CA ILE A 157 -5.05 9.36 -13.34
C ILE A 157 -5.17 10.66 -14.15
N LYS A 158 -4.09 11.44 -14.27
CA LYS A 158 -4.05 12.68 -15.05
C LYS A 158 -4.59 12.49 -16.47
N LYS A 159 -4.09 11.47 -17.18
CA LYS A 159 -4.51 11.17 -18.56
C LYS A 159 -5.98 10.76 -18.63
N LYS A 160 -6.40 9.80 -17.79
CA LYS A 160 -7.77 9.26 -17.86
C LYS A 160 -8.84 10.26 -17.39
N ARG A 161 -8.49 11.18 -16.49
CA ARG A 161 -9.37 12.23 -15.98
C ARG A 161 -9.21 13.58 -16.68
N LYS A 162 -8.33 13.68 -17.69
CA LYS A 162 -8.01 14.93 -18.42
C LYS A 162 -7.61 16.08 -17.49
N LEU A 163 -6.82 15.78 -16.46
CA LEU A 163 -6.34 16.75 -15.46
C LEU A 163 -5.11 17.48 -15.97
N LYS A 164 -4.86 18.68 -15.44
CA LYS A 164 -3.81 19.58 -15.94
C LYS A 164 -2.40 19.14 -15.53
N ASN A 165 -2.25 18.62 -14.32
CA ASN A 165 -0.94 18.28 -13.75
C ASN A 165 -1.03 17.13 -12.72
N GLU A 166 0.12 16.64 -12.24
CA GLU A 166 0.15 15.57 -11.23
C GLU A 166 -0.46 15.97 -9.88
N PHE A 167 -0.48 17.27 -9.56
CA PHE A 167 -1.06 17.76 -8.31
C PHE A 167 -2.58 17.61 -8.30
N GLU A 168 -3.25 17.97 -9.40
CA GLU A 168 -4.69 17.69 -9.58
C GLU A 168 -4.98 16.18 -9.55
N ALA A 169 -4.09 15.34 -10.09
CA ALA A 169 -4.24 13.89 -10.01
C ALA A 169 -4.14 13.35 -8.58
N ILE A 170 -3.25 13.92 -7.76
CA ILE A 170 -3.15 13.60 -6.33
C ILE A 170 -4.42 14.05 -5.60
N GLN A 171 -4.89 15.26 -5.87
CA GLN A 171 -6.14 15.79 -5.31
C GLN A 171 -7.36 14.94 -5.67
N ASP A 172 -7.43 14.39 -6.87
CA ASP A 172 -8.49 13.47 -7.27
C ASP A 172 -8.36 12.15 -6.49
N LEU A 173 -7.16 11.57 -6.43
CA LEU A 173 -6.86 10.34 -5.69
C LEU A 173 -7.26 10.41 -4.21
N LEU A 174 -7.01 11.56 -3.58
CA LEU A 174 -7.29 11.80 -2.16
C LEU A 174 -8.78 11.69 -1.80
N LYS A 175 -9.68 11.95 -2.75
CA LYS A 175 -11.14 11.91 -2.52
C LYS A 175 -11.68 10.50 -2.34
N GLY A 176 -10.94 9.47 -2.76
CA GLY A 176 -11.41 8.07 -2.77
C GLY A 176 -12.42 7.76 -3.89
N LYS A 177 -12.83 6.50 -4.02
CA LYS A 177 -13.67 5.97 -5.13
C LYS A 177 -13.13 6.32 -6.51
N GLN A 178 -11.81 6.37 -6.63
CA GLN A 178 -11.17 6.71 -7.88
C GLN A 178 -10.85 5.44 -8.64
N THR A 179 -11.82 5.01 -9.44
CA THR A 179 -11.63 4.00 -10.45
C THR A 179 -11.60 4.65 -11.83
N THR A 180 -10.68 4.16 -12.64
CA THR A 180 -10.61 4.52 -14.05
C THR A 180 -11.21 3.44 -14.96
N SER A 181 -11.72 2.36 -14.35
CA SER A 181 -12.47 1.25 -14.96
C SER A 181 -13.61 0.85 -14.01
N PRO A 182 -14.71 1.62 -13.92
CA PRO A 182 -15.76 1.42 -12.91
C PRO A 182 -16.49 0.08 -12.97
N ARG A 183 -16.45 -0.60 -14.11
CA ARG A 183 -17.05 -1.93 -14.31
C ARG A 183 -16.23 -3.06 -13.69
N GLU A 184 -14.94 -2.84 -13.49
CA GLU A 184 -13.98 -3.87 -13.07
C GLU A 184 -13.43 -3.60 -11.65
N HIS A 185 -13.35 -2.32 -11.25
CA HIS A 185 -12.81 -1.94 -9.94
C HIS A 185 -13.63 -0.85 -9.27
N THR A 186 -13.83 -0.99 -7.96
CA THR A 186 -14.53 -0.01 -7.11
C THR A 186 -13.72 1.28 -6.92
N GLY A 187 -12.38 1.23 -7.09
CA GLY A 187 -11.49 2.39 -6.94
C GLY A 187 -11.26 2.80 -5.48
N GLU A 188 -11.46 1.86 -4.56
CA GLU A 188 -11.45 2.10 -3.11
C GLU A 188 -10.18 1.58 -2.44
N GLY A 189 -9.49 0.64 -3.08
CA GLY A 189 -8.32 -0.07 -2.56
C GLY A 189 -7.22 0.84 -2.00
N ILE A 190 -6.80 1.84 -2.78
CA ILE A 190 -5.79 2.81 -2.34
C ILE A 190 -6.30 3.65 -1.18
N PHE A 191 -7.56 4.08 -1.22
CA PHE A 191 -8.16 4.87 -0.16
C PHE A 191 -8.16 4.10 1.16
N PHE A 192 -8.67 2.88 1.19
CA PHE A 192 -8.72 2.08 2.40
C PHE A 192 -7.33 1.65 2.88
N THR A 193 -6.44 1.29 1.95
CA THR A 193 -5.04 1.00 2.27
C THR A 193 -4.35 2.20 2.92
N SER A 194 -4.64 3.42 2.45
CA SER A 194 -4.10 4.65 3.03
C SER A 194 -4.50 4.89 4.49
N LYS A 195 -5.62 4.32 4.93
CA LYS A 195 -6.13 4.41 6.31
C LYS A 195 -5.75 3.22 7.19
N ALA A 196 -5.47 2.07 6.57
CA ALA A 196 -5.20 0.80 7.25
C ALA A 196 -3.84 0.76 7.97
N GLY A 197 -2.80 1.30 7.33
CA GLY A 197 -1.43 1.30 7.86
C GLY A 197 -1.16 2.38 8.90
N ASN A 198 0.02 2.31 9.54
CA ASN A 198 0.60 3.46 10.23
C ASN A 198 1.04 4.51 9.20
N MET A 199 1.60 4.06 8.07
CA MET A 199 2.02 4.92 6.98
C MET A 199 1.80 4.24 5.62
N LEU A 200 1.36 5.01 4.63
CA LEU A 200 1.40 4.67 3.20
C LEU A 200 2.11 5.80 2.46
N ALA A 201 3.10 5.48 1.63
CA ALA A 201 3.75 6.45 0.75
C ALA A 201 3.68 5.98 -0.70
N ILE A 202 3.30 6.88 -1.60
CA ILE A 202 3.20 6.65 -3.04
C ILE A 202 4.09 7.68 -3.73
N GLN A 203 5.10 7.21 -4.46
CA GLN A 203 5.99 8.05 -5.26
C GLN A 203 5.80 7.72 -6.75
N SER A 204 5.56 8.74 -7.56
CA SER A 204 5.42 8.63 -9.01
C SER A 204 5.69 9.98 -9.68
N SER A 205 6.26 9.97 -10.89
CA SER A 205 6.77 11.21 -11.52
C SER A 205 7.74 11.93 -10.55
N ARG A 206 7.57 13.23 -10.33
CA ARG A 206 8.33 14.05 -9.36
C ARG A 206 7.61 14.24 -8.02
N LYS A 207 6.54 13.49 -7.75
CA LYS A 207 5.72 13.70 -6.56
C LYS A 207 5.79 12.50 -5.62
N LYS A 208 5.73 12.79 -4.32
CA LYS A 208 5.56 11.79 -3.26
C LYS A 208 4.40 12.19 -2.36
N LEU A 209 3.37 11.36 -2.35
CA LEU A 209 2.22 11.45 -1.46
C LEU A 209 2.46 10.55 -0.26
N ILE A 210 2.27 11.06 0.96
CA ILE A 210 2.50 10.32 2.20
C ILE A 210 1.26 10.48 3.09
N PHE A 211 0.61 9.37 3.40
CA PHE A 211 -0.38 9.26 4.46
C PHE A 211 0.32 8.82 5.73
N ASN A 212 0.41 9.70 6.73
CA ASN A 212 0.98 9.40 8.03
C ASN A 212 -0.13 9.37 9.07
N ASN A 213 -0.63 8.18 9.37
CA ASN A 213 -1.75 8.03 10.29
C ASN A 213 -1.32 8.02 11.78
N ILE A 214 -0.02 8.12 12.07
CA ILE A 214 0.48 8.39 13.43
C ILE A 214 0.32 9.87 13.76
N LEU A 215 0.65 10.74 12.80
CA LEU A 215 0.45 12.19 12.91
C LEU A 215 -0.97 12.65 12.55
N ASP A 216 -1.79 11.73 12.04
CA ASP A 216 -3.10 12.01 11.45
C ASP A 216 -3.03 13.07 10.32
N ASP A 217 -2.02 12.94 9.45
CA ASP A 217 -1.76 13.91 8.41
C ASP A 217 -1.30 13.36 7.06
N ILE A 218 -1.43 14.21 6.03
CA ILE A 218 -1.12 13.89 4.64
C ILE A 218 -0.13 14.92 4.10
N PHE A 219 0.94 14.43 3.47
CA PHE A 219 1.98 15.28 2.91
C PHE A 219 2.13 15.02 1.41
N ILE A 220 2.25 16.11 0.65
CA ILE A 220 2.62 16.07 -0.77
C ILE A 220 3.98 16.75 -0.88
N LYS A 221 4.98 16.03 -1.37
CA LYS A 221 6.36 16.53 -1.51
C LYS A 221 6.84 16.40 -2.94
N GLU A 222 7.72 17.30 -3.35
CA GLU A 222 8.60 17.04 -4.48
C GLU A 222 9.54 15.87 -4.13
N ALA A 223 9.85 15.07 -5.12
CA ALA A 223 10.76 13.95 -5.02
C ALA A 223 11.54 13.79 -6.32
N GLU A 224 12.63 13.03 -6.26
CA GLU A 224 13.36 12.62 -7.45
C GLU A 224 12.41 11.95 -8.45
N LYS A 225 12.62 12.27 -9.74
CA LYS A 225 11.81 11.73 -10.82
C LYS A 225 11.94 10.20 -10.84
N THR A 226 10.83 9.50 -10.66
CA THR A 226 10.75 8.04 -10.78
C THR A 226 9.91 7.64 -11.99
N ILE A 227 10.31 6.56 -12.66
CA ILE A 227 9.51 5.89 -13.69
C ILE A 227 8.55 4.93 -12.98
N GLY A 228 7.29 4.90 -13.41
CA GLY A 228 6.25 4.06 -12.81
C GLY A 228 5.76 4.57 -11.45
N THR A 229 5.38 3.64 -10.60
CA THR A 229 4.91 3.89 -9.23
C THR A 229 5.74 3.08 -8.23
N LYS A 230 6.08 3.71 -7.12
CA LYS A 230 6.63 3.04 -5.94
C LYS A 230 5.70 3.28 -4.76
N VAL A 231 5.16 2.21 -4.20
CA VAL A 231 4.32 2.21 -3.01
C VAL A 231 5.08 1.60 -1.85
N ILE A 232 5.12 2.27 -0.70
CA ILE A 232 5.66 1.75 0.55
C ILE A 232 4.55 1.78 1.60
N PHE A 233 4.32 0.65 2.25
CA PHE A 233 3.35 0.52 3.33
C PHE A 233 4.05 0.06 4.61
N GLN A 234 3.63 0.61 5.75
CA GLN A 234 4.15 0.28 7.06
C GLN A 234 3.02 0.10 8.07
N ILE A 235 3.14 -0.96 8.88
CA ILE A 235 2.29 -1.21 10.05
C ILE A 235 3.15 -1.71 11.22
N GLU A 236 2.93 -1.15 12.39
CA GLU A 236 3.58 -1.53 13.64
C GLU A 236 2.89 -2.76 14.25
N LEU A 237 3.66 -3.65 14.87
CA LEU A 237 3.13 -4.87 15.50
C LEU A 237 2.18 -4.58 16.66
N LYS A 238 2.31 -3.41 17.29
CA LYS A 238 1.48 -2.95 18.42
C LYS A 238 0.27 -2.12 17.99
N SER A 239 0.06 -1.94 16.68
CA SER A 239 -1.04 -1.11 16.17
C SER A 239 -2.40 -1.67 16.56
N LYS A 240 -3.28 -0.81 17.07
CA LYS A 240 -4.68 -1.14 17.41
C LYS A 240 -5.64 -0.99 16.21
N ARG A 241 -5.11 -0.65 15.03
CA ARG A 241 -5.90 -0.50 13.81
C ARG A 241 -6.55 -1.83 13.44
N ASN A 242 -7.76 -1.75 12.88
CA ASN A 242 -8.48 -2.90 12.36
C ASN A 242 -9.26 -2.50 11.10
N LEU A 243 -9.26 -3.37 10.09
CA LEU A 243 -9.90 -3.09 8.80
C LEU A 243 -11.42 -2.93 8.93
N ALA A 244 -12.08 -3.78 9.72
CA ALA A 244 -13.53 -3.75 9.87
C ALA A 244 -14.05 -2.38 10.36
N GLY A 245 -13.38 -1.79 11.36
CA GLY A 245 -13.71 -0.46 11.87
C GLY A 245 -13.40 0.66 10.88
N ILE A 246 -12.40 0.48 10.01
CA ILE A 246 -12.10 1.42 8.93
C ILE A 246 -13.19 1.36 7.87
N PHE A 247 -13.55 0.17 7.37
CA PHE A 247 -14.65 0.00 6.41
C PHE A 247 -15.96 0.56 6.98
N LYS A 248 -16.33 0.17 8.21
CA LYS A 248 -17.53 0.67 8.89
C LYS A 248 -17.57 2.20 9.01
N ARG A 249 -16.43 2.87 9.19
CA ARG A 249 -16.37 4.34 9.31
C ARG A 249 -16.74 5.05 8.02
N TYR A 250 -16.42 4.45 6.88
CA TYR A 250 -16.56 5.07 5.57
C TYR A 250 -17.73 4.49 4.74
N SER A 251 -18.30 3.36 5.18
CA SER A 251 -19.48 2.76 4.56
C SER A 251 -20.80 3.25 5.17
N ASP A 252 -21.89 3.16 4.40
CA ASP A 252 -23.26 3.34 4.89
C ASP A 252 -23.84 2.06 5.51
N LYS A 253 -25.14 2.09 5.86
CA LYS A 253 -25.87 0.94 6.43
C LYS A 253 -25.91 -0.27 5.49
N ALA A 254 -25.76 -0.06 4.18
CA ALA A 254 -25.69 -1.12 3.17
C ALA A 254 -24.25 -1.57 2.89
N PHE A 255 -23.29 -1.18 3.74
CA PHE A 255 -21.86 -1.45 3.61
C PHE A 255 -21.19 -0.85 2.36
N SER A 256 -21.91 -0.04 1.58
CA SER A 256 -21.33 0.65 0.42
C SER A 256 -20.47 1.82 0.91
N PHE A 257 -19.26 1.99 0.36
CA PHE A 257 -18.45 3.18 0.64
C PHE A 257 -19.29 4.40 0.30
N ALA A 258 -19.61 5.26 1.26
CA ALA A 258 -20.59 6.34 1.07
C ALA A 258 -20.14 7.66 1.67
N LYS A 259 -19.09 7.62 2.50
CA LYS A 259 -18.55 8.76 3.20
C LYS A 259 -17.12 9.02 2.78
N THR A 260 -16.76 10.28 2.52
CA THR A 260 -15.36 10.69 2.32
C THR A 260 -15.00 11.89 3.18
N GLU A 261 -13.71 12.11 3.36
CA GLU A 261 -13.15 13.22 4.13
C GLU A 261 -12.05 13.89 3.32
N THR A 262 -12.25 15.17 3.01
CA THR A 262 -11.38 15.98 2.18
C THR A 262 -10.69 17.04 3.05
N LYS A 263 -9.37 16.93 3.19
CA LYS A 263 -8.55 17.96 3.84
C LYS A 263 -8.42 19.17 2.92
N VAL A 264 -9.10 20.26 3.27
CA VAL A 264 -9.21 21.47 2.42
C VAL A 264 -7.84 22.05 2.12
N PHE A 265 -6.92 22.08 3.09
CA PHE A 265 -5.58 22.64 2.91
C PHE A 265 -4.78 22.01 1.75
N LEU A 266 -5.02 20.72 1.43
CA LEU A 266 -4.35 20.02 0.31
C LEU A 266 -4.76 20.57 -1.07
N TYR A 267 -5.76 21.45 -1.11
CA TYR A 267 -6.24 22.12 -2.31
C TYR A 267 -5.74 23.56 -2.46
N LYS A 268 -4.88 24.02 -1.53
CA LYS A 268 -4.26 25.36 -1.61
C LYS A 268 -3.25 25.36 -2.76
N ILE A 269 -3.42 26.28 -3.71
CA ILE A 269 -2.44 26.59 -4.76
C ILE A 269 -2.05 28.06 -4.53
N ASP A 270 -0.93 28.25 -3.84
CA ASP A 270 -0.21 29.51 -3.60
C ASP A 270 -0.94 30.65 -2.84
N THR A 271 -2.27 30.63 -2.75
CA THR A 271 -3.12 31.70 -2.20
C THR A 271 -4.21 31.16 -1.29
N ASP A 272 -4.85 32.03 -0.50
CA ASP A 272 -6.00 31.68 0.33
C ASP A 272 -7.22 31.23 -0.50
N PHE A 273 -8.15 30.52 0.15
CA PHE A 273 -9.34 29.94 -0.48
C PHE A 273 -10.43 30.99 -0.69
N ILE A 274 -10.25 31.88 -1.67
CA ILE A 274 -11.14 33.02 -1.88
C ILE A 274 -12.20 32.76 -2.97
N SER A 275 -11.84 32.04 -4.03
CA SER A 275 -12.60 31.99 -5.28
C SER A 275 -13.55 30.79 -5.42
N ARG A 276 -14.60 30.96 -6.25
CA ARG A 276 -15.50 29.85 -6.65
C ARG A 276 -14.77 28.72 -7.37
N SER A 277 -13.76 29.05 -8.18
CA SER A 277 -13.01 28.05 -8.94
C SER A 277 -12.22 27.12 -8.01
N GLN A 278 -11.65 27.64 -6.91
CA GLN A 278 -11.03 26.83 -5.85
C GLN A 278 -12.06 25.93 -5.16
N ALA A 279 -13.25 26.46 -4.82
CA ALA A 279 -14.34 25.67 -4.25
C ALA A 279 -14.76 24.51 -5.17
N ARG A 280 -14.99 24.78 -6.47
CA ARG A 280 -15.34 23.74 -7.46
C ARG A 280 -14.31 22.63 -7.55
N ARG A 281 -13.01 22.93 -7.41
CA ARG A 281 -11.94 21.91 -7.41
C ARG A 281 -12.06 20.95 -6.23
N ILE A 282 -12.45 21.45 -5.06
CA ILE A 282 -12.65 20.62 -3.87
C ILE A 282 -13.84 19.68 -4.08
N VAL A 283 -14.99 20.22 -4.50
CA VAL A 283 -16.23 19.44 -4.60
C VAL A 283 -16.34 18.59 -5.87
N SER A 284 -15.50 18.81 -6.87
CA SER A 284 -15.47 18.02 -8.11
C SER A 284 -15.33 16.51 -7.81
N GLY A 285 -16.21 15.68 -8.37
CA GLY A 285 -16.18 14.22 -8.19
C GLY A 285 -16.65 13.73 -6.82
N LEU A 286 -17.09 14.64 -5.92
CA LEU A 286 -17.65 14.26 -4.62
C LEU A 286 -19.14 13.89 -4.69
N ASP A 287 -19.78 14.09 -5.84
CA ASP A 287 -21.16 13.71 -6.17
C ASP A 287 -21.45 12.20 -6.08
N LYS A 288 -20.39 11.38 -5.95
CA LYS A 288 -20.45 9.91 -5.77
C LYS A 288 -20.61 9.46 -4.32
N PHE A 289 -20.65 10.40 -3.38
CA PHE A 289 -20.73 10.14 -1.94
C PHE A 289 -22.04 10.68 -1.38
N LYS A 290 -22.56 10.02 -0.32
CA LYS A 290 -23.74 10.51 0.42
C LYS A 290 -23.34 11.47 1.54
N ASN A 291 -22.12 11.32 2.06
CA ASN A 291 -21.61 12.14 3.16
C ASN A 291 -20.20 12.64 2.84
N ILE A 292 -20.01 13.95 2.89
CA ILE A 292 -18.71 14.59 2.66
C ILE A 292 -18.34 15.34 3.93
N VAL A 293 -17.12 15.11 4.42
CA VAL A 293 -16.54 15.92 5.51
C VAL A 293 -15.45 16.80 4.91
N LEU A 294 -15.59 18.12 5.07
CA LEU A 294 -14.55 19.09 4.72
C LEU A 294 -13.76 19.45 5.99
N ASP A 295 -12.50 19.02 6.03
CA ASP A 295 -11.59 19.33 7.15
C ASP A 295 -10.81 20.62 6.85
N PHE A 296 -11.08 21.66 7.63
CA PHE A 296 -10.46 22.99 7.53
C PHE A 296 -9.23 23.15 8.42
N LYS A 297 -8.67 22.06 8.98
CA LYS A 297 -7.40 22.11 9.70
C LYS A 297 -6.32 22.76 8.84
N SER A 298 -5.57 23.69 9.43
CA SER A 298 -4.53 24.49 8.77
C SER A 298 -5.04 25.39 7.63
N VAL A 299 -6.31 25.78 7.66
CA VAL A 299 -6.88 26.82 6.81
C VAL A 299 -7.16 28.06 7.67
N ASP A 300 -6.56 29.18 7.30
CA ASP A 300 -6.69 30.43 8.07
C ASP A 300 -8.01 31.14 7.78
N THR A 301 -8.40 31.21 6.50
CA THR A 301 -9.62 31.88 6.06
C THR A 301 -10.16 31.30 4.76
N VAL A 302 -11.44 31.56 4.50
CA VAL A 302 -12.10 31.31 3.22
C VAL A 302 -12.87 32.56 2.80
N GLY A 303 -12.91 32.85 1.50
CA GLY A 303 -13.69 33.96 0.95
C GLY A 303 -15.18 33.63 0.90
N GLN A 304 -16.01 34.68 0.85
CA GLN A 304 -17.46 34.53 0.72
C GLN A 304 -17.84 33.73 -0.53
N ALA A 305 -17.21 34.01 -1.68
CA ALA A 305 -17.50 33.33 -2.93
C ALA A 305 -17.15 31.83 -2.87
N PHE A 306 -16.08 31.47 -2.16
CA PHE A 306 -15.72 30.08 -1.90
C PHE A 306 -16.77 29.37 -1.04
N ALA A 307 -17.17 29.95 0.09
CA ALA A 307 -18.17 29.36 0.98
C ALA A 307 -19.54 29.23 0.30
N ASP A 308 -19.96 30.26 -0.44
CA ASP A 308 -21.19 30.30 -1.23
C ASP A 308 -21.28 29.16 -2.26
N GLU A 309 -20.19 28.92 -2.98
CA GLU A 309 -20.13 27.89 -4.00
C GLU A 309 -20.31 26.48 -3.40
N ILE A 310 -19.66 26.17 -2.28
CA ILE A 310 -19.74 24.84 -1.66
C ILE A 310 -21.07 24.65 -0.93
N PHE A 311 -21.37 25.53 0.02
CA PHE A 311 -22.41 25.30 1.03
C PHE A 311 -23.80 25.76 0.59
N ARG A 312 -23.91 26.53 -0.50
CA ARG A 312 -25.21 26.94 -1.07
C ARG A 312 -25.39 26.43 -2.50
N VAL A 313 -24.50 26.80 -3.43
CA VAL A 313 -24.69 26.48 -4.85
C VAL A 313 -24.58 24.97 -5.10
N TRP A 314 -23.46 24.37 -4.73
CA TRP A 314 -23.21 22.94 -4.96
C TRP A 314 -24.12 22.05 -4.09
N GLN A 315 -24.35 22.43 -2.83
CA GLN A 315 -25.27 21.72 -1.94
C GLN A 315 -26.72 21.74 -2.46
N ARG A 316 -27.17 22.85 -3.07
CA ARG A 316 -28.52 22.92 -3.68
C ARG A 316 -28.64 22.04 -4.92
N SER A 317 -27.57 21.89 -5.70
CA SER A 317 -27.58 20.99 -6.86
C SER A 317 -27.41 19.51 -6.50
N HIS A 318 -27.09 19.20 -5.24
CA HIS A 318 -26.93 17.83 -4.72
C HIS A 318 -27.66 17.65 -3.37
N PRO A 319 -29.00 17.74 -3.35
CA PRO A 319 -29.78 17.76 -2.11
C PRO A 319 -29.65 16.46 -1.29
N ASP A 320 -29.39 15.33 -1.96
CA ASP A 320 -29.25 14.02 -1.32
C ASP A 320 -27.89 13.80 -0.65
N ILE A 321 -26.94 14.73 -0.83
CA ILE A 321 -25.59 14.65 -0.29
C ILE A 321 -25.47 15.55 0.92
N LYS A 322 -24.99 15.02 2.04
CA LYS A 322 -24.74 15.79 3.25
C LYS A 322 -23.29 16.28 3.30
N ILE A 323 -23.07 17.60 3.27
CA ILE A 323 -21.78 18.20 3.60
C ILE A 323 -21.70 18.54 5.08
N GLU A 324 -20.67 18.03 5.75
CA GLU A 324 -20.26 18.38 7.11
C GLU A 324 -18.90 19.09 7.05
N TYR A 325 -18.58 19.93 8.04
CA TYR A 325 -17.26 20.53 8.19
C TYR A 325 -16.65 20.21 9.55
N ARG A 326 -15.32 20.19 9.62
CA ARG A 326 -14.53 19.98 10.85
C ARG A 326 -13.35 20.94 10.89
N ASN A 327 -12.87 21.22 12.11
CA ASN A 327 -11.73 22.10 12.37
C ASN A 327 -11.83 23.49 11.71
N ALA A 328 -13.07 24.00 11.54
CA ALA A 328 -13.30 25.36 11.07
C ALA A 328 -13.06 26.33 12.24
N ASN A 329 -12.25 27.37 12.01
CA ASN A 329 -12.10 28.46 12.96
C ASN A 329 -13.31 29.42 12.89
N LYS A 330 -13.38 30.40 13.81
CA LYS A 330 -14.50 31.36 13.89
C LYS A 330 -14.74 32.12 12.57
N ASN A 331 -13.68 32.49 11.84
CA ASN A 331 -13.81 33.21 10.57
C ASN A 331 -14.42 32.31 9.49
N ILE A 332 -13.97 31.07 9.40
CA ILE A 332 -14.49 30.09 8.45
C ILE A 332 -15.95 29.75 8.77
N GLU A 333 -16.29 29.50 10.04
CA GLU A 333 -17.67 29.25 10.45
C GLU A 333 -18.60 30.40 10.10
N PHE A 334 -18.15 31.64 10.31
CA PHE A 334 -18.93 32.82 9.95
C PHE A 334 -19.24 32.84 8.45
N MET A 335 -18.24 32.57 7.59
CA MET A 335 -18.43 32.54 6.14
C MET A 335 -19.36 31.42 5.70
N ILE A 336 -19.23 30.22 6.28
CA ILE A 336 -20.11 29.08 6.00
C ILE A 336 -21.56 29.40 6.41
N LYS A 337 -21.78 29.90 7.64
CA LYS A 337 -23.10 30.26 8.16
C LYS A 337 -23.74 31.37 7.33
N ARG A 338 -22.95 32.36 6.89
CA ARG A 338 -23.41 33.44 6.01
C ARG A 338 -23.84 32.91 4.65
N ALA A 339 -23.08 31.99 4.05
CA ALA A 339 -23.41 31.38 2.76
C ALA A 339 -24.67 30.51 2.83
N ALA A 340 -24.91 29.81 3.96
CA ALA A 340 -26.05 28.91 4.13
C ALA A 340 -27.39 29.64 4.42
N ARG A 341 -27.37 30.94 4.69
CA ARG A 341 -28.62 31.71 4.84
C ARG A 341 -29.29 31.88 3.47
N PRO A 342 -30.63 31.76 3.38
CA PRO A 342 -31.36 32.18 2.19
C PRO A 342 -31.01 33.63 1.88
N ALA A 343 -30.75 33.95 0.61
CA ALA A 343 -30.72 35.34 0.19
C ALA A 343 -32.11 35.91 0.48
N SER A 344 -32.18 36.91 1.36
CA SER A 344 -33.37 37.71 1.64
C SER A 344 -33.87 38.40 0.39
#